data_AF-A0A966USD9-F1
#
_entry.id   AF-A0A966USD9-F1
#
_cell.length_a   1.000
_cell.length_b   1.000
_cell.length_c   1.000
_cell.angle_alpha   90.00
_cell.angle_beta   90.00
_cell.angle_gamma   90.00
#
_symmetry.space_group_name_H-M   'P 1'
#
loop_
_entity.id
_entity.type
_entity.pdbx_description
1 polymer ?
#
loop_
_entity_poly.entity_id
_entity_poly.type
_entity_poly.pdbx_seq_one_letter_code
_entity_poly.pdbx_strand_id
1 'polypeptide(L)'
;MINNVFVRKIDLSDALLSLYPSAVWKVINDPSDYKNVIWEDENITKPSESVLKSEMMRLQVIQDSELYRFRREPEYPPLAEFADAYYWAQKGDNTKMNDYVAKCDAVKEKYPKGE
;
A
#
# COMPACT_ATOMS: atom_id res chain seq x y z
N MET A 1 -21.36 -7.70 -6.31
CA MET A 1 -20.17 -8.55 -6.48
C MET A 1 -18.97 -7.75 -6.03
N ILE A 2 -18.38 -8.08 -4.90
CA ILE A 2 -17.15 -7.42 -4.44
C ILE A 2 -16.04 -8.04 -5.30
N ASN A 3 -15.48 -7.26 -6.23
CA ASN A 3 -14.28 -7.67 -6.95
C ASN A 3 -13.19 -7.84 -5.90
N ASN A 4 -12.94 -9.09 -5.52
CA ASN A 4 -11.83 -9.46 -4.65
C ASN A 4 -10.55 -9.25 -5.48
N VAL A 5 -10.11 -8.00 -5.56
CA VAL A 5 -8.80 -7.65 -6.09
C VAL A 5 -7.82 -8.26 -5.11
N PHE A 6 -7.36 -9.48 -5.41
CA PHE A 6 -6.30 -10.13 -4.68
C PHE A 6 -5.08 -9.21 -4.72
N VAL A 7 -4.80 -8.57 -3.59
CA VAL A 7 -3.55 -7.83 -3.41
C VAL A 7 -2.47 -8.89 -3.28
N ARG A 8 -1.49 -8.87 -4.19
CA ARG A 8 -0.35 -9.78 -4.13
C ARG A 8 0.40 -9.49 -2.83
N LYS A 9 0.41 -10.44 -1.90
CA LYS A 9 1.23 -10.38 -0.69
C LYS A 9 2.71 -10.27 -1.04
N ILE A 10 3.44 -9.39 -0.36
CA ILE A 10 4.90 -9.28 -0.49
C ILE A 10 5.58 -10.57 0.00
N ASP A 11 6.56 -11.07 -0.76
CA ASP A 11 7.31 -12.29 -0.46
C ASP A 11 8.84 -12.06 -0.39
N LEU A 12 9.61 -13.12 -0.15
CA LEU A 12 11.07 -13.04 -0.06
C LEU A 12 11.72 -12.60 -1.37
N SER A 13 11.14 -12.93 -2.52
CA SER A 13 11.66 -12.52 -3.82
C SER A 13 11.57 -11.01 -3.98
N ASP A 14 10.47 -10.39 -3.53
CA ASP A 14 10.29 -8.94 -3.55
C ASP A 14 11.38 -8.25 -2.68
N ALA A 15 11.62 -8.75 -1.48
CA ALA A 15 12.66 -8.22 -0.59
C ALA A 15 14.08 -8.42 -1.16
N LEU A 16 14.35 -9.58 -1.76
CA LEU A 16 15.63 -9.89 -2.39
C LEU A 16 15.90 -9.02 -3.62
N LEU A 17 14.91 -8.80 -4.48
CA LEU A 17 15.03 -7.88 -5.62
C LEU A 17 15.23 -6.43 -5.17
N SER A 18 14.59 -6.01 -4.08
CA SER A 18 14.70 -4.66 -3.54
C SER A 18 16.09 -4.38 -2.97
N LEU A 19 16.63 -5.28 -2.15
CA LEU A 19 17.91 -5.08 -1.46
C LEU A 19 19.13 -5.55 -2.26
N TYR A 20 18.95 -6.60 -3.07
CA TYR A 20 20.03 -7.29 -3.78
C TYR A 20 19.67 -7.51 -5.26
N PRO A 21 19.36 -6.45 -6.02
CA PRO A 21 18.87 -6.55 -7.40
C PRO A 21 19.86 -7.22 -8.37
N SER A 22 21.16 -7.22 -8.02
CA SER A 22 22.23 -7.83 -8.83
C SER A 22 22.67 -9.20 -8.34
N ALA A 23 22.14 -9.70 -7.22
CA ALA A 23 22.56 -10.98 -6.66
C ALA A 23 21.91 -12.16 -7.39
N VAL A 24 22.63 -13.28 -7.46
CA VAL A 24 22.10 -14.53 -8.01
C VAL A 24 21.52 -15.41 -6.90
N TRP A 25 20.23 -15.72 -6.99
CA TRP A 25 19.52 -16.55 -6.01
C TRP A 25 18.31 -17.23 -6.66
N LYS A 26 17.80 -18.25 -5.97
CA LYS A 26 16.55 -18.93 -6.30
C LYS A 26 15.70 -19.05 -5.05
N VAL A 27 14.39 -18.93 -5.21
CA VAL A 27 13.41 -19.26 -4.18
C VAL A 27 12.64 -20.47 -4.68
N ILE A 28 12.64 -21.55 -3.90
CA ILE A 28 11.94 -22.80 -4.22
C ILE A 28 10.70 -22.95 -3.33
N ASN A 29 9.69 -23.74 -3.71
CA ASN A 29 8.52 -24.01 -2.85
C ASN A 29 7.80 -22.72 -2.36
N ASP A 30 7.65 -22.54 -1.04
CA ASP A 30 6.97 -21.39 -0.41
C ASP A 30 7.92 -20.18 -0.32
N PRO A 31 7.62 -19.07 -1.02
CA PRO A 31 8.45 -17.87 -1.01
C PRO A 31 8.33 -17.03 0.27
N SER A 32 7.64 -17.52 1.30
CA SER A 32 7.58 -16.92 2.64
C SER A 32 8.57 -17.53 3.62
N ASP A 33 9.12 -18.73 3.33
CA ASP A 33 10.06 -19.43 4.21
C ASP A 33 11.51 -19.18 3.77
N TYR A 34 12.31 -18.58 4.65
CA TYR A 34 13.71 -18.27 4.37
C TYR A 34 14.57 -19.48 4.04
N LYS A 35 14.21 -20.68 4.52
CA LYS A 35 14.91 -21.94 4.20
C LYS A 35 14.86 -22.26 2.71
N ASN A 36 13.87 -21.74 2.01
CA ASN A 36 13.68 -21.94 0.59
C ASN A 36 14.51 -20.98 -0.28
N VAL A 37 15.24 -20.04 0.33
CA VAL A 37 16.18 -19.18 -0.39
C VAL A 37 17.48 -19.93 -0.62
N ILE A 38 17.70 -20.35 -1.86
CA ILE A 38 18.99 -20.86 -2.34
C ILE A 38 19.80 -19.67 -2.84
N TRP A 39 20.96 -19.46 -2.22
CA TRP A 39 21.85 -18.37 -2.59
C TRP A 39 22.95 -18.90 -3.50
N GLU A 40 23.10 -18.31 -4.68
CA GLU A 40 24.05 -18.75 -5.71
C GLU A 40 25.11 -17.69 -6.03
N ASP A 41 25.04 -16.52 -5.37
CA ASP A 41 26.01 -15.45 -5.55
C ASP A 41 27.28 -15.68 -4.72
N GLU A 42 28.44 -15.66 -5.38
CA GLU A 42 29.75 -15.86 -4.75
C GLU A 42 30.36 -14.58 -4.18
N ASN A 43 29.91 -13.40 -4.63
CA ASN A 43 30.50 -12.10 -4.29
C ASN A 43 29.70 -11.37 -3.20
N ILE A 44 28.41 -11.66 -3.08
CA ILE A 44 27.50 -11.04 -2.12
C ILE A 44 27.17 -12.07 -1.04
N THR A 45 27.30 -11.69 0.23
CA THR A 45 26.93 -12.57 1.34
C THR A 45 25.41 -12.69 1.43
N LYS A 46 24.91 -13.92 1.59
CA LYS A 46 23.48 -14.18 1.78
C LYS A 46 22.93 -13.35 2.95
N PRO A 47 21.86 -12.55 2.76
CA PRO A 47 21.25 -11.75 3.83
C PRO A 47 20.62 -12.63 4.90
N SER A 48 20.54 -12.14 6.14
CA SER A 48 19.81 -12.84 7.20
C SER A 48 18.30 -12.82 6.97
N GLU A 49 17.59 -13.78 7.57
CA GLU A 49 16.12 -13.82 7.56
C GLU A 49 15.50 -12.53 8.14
N SER A 50 16.10 -11.97 9.20
CA SER A 50 15.61 -10.75 9.83
C SER A 50 15.64 -9.55 8.88
N VAL A 51 16.71 -9.41 8.09
CA VAL A 51 16.85 -8.32 7.10
C VAL A 51 15.76 -8.44 6.04
N LEU A 52 15.55 -9.65 5.50
CA LEU A 52 14.52 -9.85 4.50
C LEU A 52 13.11 -9.63 5.06
N LYS A 53 12.83 -10.09 6.29
CA LYS A 53 11.53 -9.85 6.95
C LYS A 53 11.25 -8.36 7.18
N SER A 54 12.25 -7.60 7.64
CA SER A 54 12.11 -6.15 7.80
C SER A 54 11.82 -5.46 6.48
N GLU A 55 12.48 -5.90 5.40
CA GLU A 55 12.23 -5.34 4.07
C GLU A 55 10.86 -5.73 3.52
N MET A 56 10.43 -6.98 3.70
CA MET A 56 9.07 -7.41 3.34
C MET A 56 8.02 -6.53 4.04
N MET A 57 8.21 -6.24 5.33
CA MET A 57 7.32 -5.34 6.09
C MET A 57 7.32 -3.93 5.50
N ARG A 58 8.50 -3.37 5.17
CA ARG A 58 8.61 -2.05 4.53
C ARG A 58 7.88 -2.00 3.20
N LEU A 59 8.08 -3.00 2.35
CA LEU A 59 7.43 -3.11 1.04
C LEU A 59 5.92 -3.31 1.17
N GLN A 60 5.46 -4.08 2.17
CA GLN A 60 4.03 -4.28 2.43
C GLN A 60 3.37 -2.97 2.83
N VAL A 61 3.98 -2.19 3.74
CA VAL A 61 3.50 -0.85 4.11
C VAL A 61 3.41 0.07 2.90
N ILE A 62 4.40 0.04 2.00
CA ILE A 62 4.36 0.83 0.76
C ILE A 62 3.21 0.37 -0.14
N GLN A 63 3.08 -0.93 -0.39
CA GLN A 63 2.01 -1.48 -1.22
C GLN A 63 0.63 -1.13 -0.67
N ASP A 64 0.42 -1.28 0.63
CA ASP A 64 -0.83 -0.96 1.31
C ASP A 64 -1.09 0.56 1.25
N SER A 65 -0.03 1.36 1.32
CA SER A 65 -0.12 2.82 1.18
C SER A 65 -0.58 3.26 -0.22
N GLU A 66 0.02 2.68 -1.25
CA GLU A 66 -0.29 3.01 -2.64
C GLU A 66 -1.69 2.52 -3.02
N LEU A 67 -2.07 1.33 -2.55
CA LEU A 67 -3.38 0.75 -2.79
C LEU A 67 -4.50 1.54 -2.11
N TYR A 68 -4.31 2.01 -0.88
CA TYR A 68 -5.32 2.87 -0.25
C TYR A 68 -5.51 4.15 -1.08
N ARG A 69 -4.42 4.75 -1.57
CA ARG A 69 -4.48 6.01 -2.31
C ARG A 69 -5.22 5.81 -3.63
N PHE A 70 -4.80 4.80 -4.39
CA PHE A 70 -5.38 4.44 -5.67
C PHE A 70 -6.88 4.15 -5.59
N ARG A 71 -7.34 3.46 -4.54
CA ARG A 71 -8.77 3.13 -4.37
C ARG A 71 -9.63 4.35 -3.99
N ARG A 72 -9.09 5.28 -3.21
CA ARG A 72 -9.84 6.46 -2.72
C ARG A 72 -9.90 7.60 -3.73
N GLU A 73 -8.79 7.85 -4.43
CA GLU A 73 -8.66 8.97 -5.38
C GLU A 73 -9.83 9.10 -6.38
N PRO A 74 -10.28 8.03 -7.08
CA PRO A 74 -11.38 8.15 -8.03
C PRO A 74 -12.76 8.29 -7.37
N GLU A 75 -12.90 8.01 -6.08
CA GLU A 75 -14.19 8.07 -5.37
C GLU A 75 -14.37 9.34 -4.53
N TYR A 76 -13.31 10.13 -4.32
CA TYR A 76 -13.45 11.41 -3.64
C TYR A 76 -14.33 12.37 -4.44
N PRO A 77 -15.15 13.20 -3.75
CA PRO A 77 -15.90 14.26 -4.42
C PRO A 77 -14.94 15.24 -5.13
N PRO A 78 -15.37 15.88 -6.23
CA PRO A 78 -14.54 16.83 -6.96
C PRO A 78 -14.07 18.01 -6.10
N LEU A 79 -12.86 18.50 -6.34
CA LEU A 79 -12.32 19.68 -5.65
C LEU A 79 -13.15 20.96 -5.86
N ALA A 80 -13.93 21.04 -6.94
CA ALA A 80 -14.87 22.15 -7.16
C ALA A 80 -16.00 22.15 -6.12
N GLU A 81 -16.50 20.98 -5.70
CA GLU A 81 -17.49 20.88 -4.62
C GLU A 81 -16.89 21.35 -3.29
N PHE A 82 -15.62 21.02 -3.04
CA PHE A 82 -14.89 21.53 -1.88
C PHE A 82 -14.81 23.06 -1.90
N ALA A 83 -14.44 23.65 -3.04
CA ALA A 83 -14.28 25.10 -3.15
C ALA A 83 -15.59 25.86 -2.88
N ASP A 84 -16.73 25.39 -3.42
CA ASP A 84 -18.05 25.95 -3.13
C ASP A 84 -18.44 25.75 -1.66
N ALA A 85 -18.27 24.53 -1.14
CA ALA A 85 -18.54 24.21 0.26
C ALA A 85 -17.72 25.08 1.23
N TYR A 86 -16.44 25.29 0.93
CA TYR A 86 -15.54 26.12 1.72
C TYR A 86 -15.96 27.60 1.68
N TYR A 87 -16.35 28.13 0.51
CA TYR A 87 -16.85 29.49 0.39
C TYR A 87 -18.06 29.74 1.31
N TRP A 88 -19.06 28.85 1.29
CA TRP A 88 -20.24 28.98 2.15
C TRP A 88 -19.93 28.80 3.63
N ALA A 89 -19.01 27.90 3.97
CA ALA A 89 -18.53 27.75 5.34
C ALA A 89 -17.90 29.05 5.88
N GLN A 90 -17.13 29.77 5.05
CA GLN A 90 -16.59 31.09 5.41
C GLN A 90 -17.67 32.18 5.57
N LYS A 91 -18.88 31.96 5.05
CA LYS A 91 -20.05 32.81 5.26
C LYS A 91 -20.90 32.37 6.46
N GLY A 92 -20.50 31.31 7.17
CA GLY A 92 -21.20 30.78 8.33
C GLY A 92 -22.21 29.66 8.02
N ASP A 93 -22.33 29.24 6.76
CA ASP A 93 -23.16 28.10 6.35
C ASP A 93 -22.30 26.85 6.11
N ASN A 94 -22.32 25.93 7.07
CA ASN A 94 -21.53 24.69 7.00
C ASN A 94 -22.26 23.53 6.30
N THR A 95 -23.49 23.71 5.79
CA THR A 95 -24.31 22.62 5.25
C THR A 95 -23.57 21.85 4.15
N LYS A 96 -23.02 22.56 3.16
CA LYS A 96 -22.25 21.97 2.05
C LYS A 96 -20.93 21.34 2.50
N MET A 97 -20.28 21.90 3.51
CA MET A 97 -19.04 21.35 4.05
C MET A 97 -19.30 20.04 4.79
N ASN A 98 -20.37 19.98 5.59
CA ASN A 98 -20.78 18.75 6.26
C ASN A 98 -21.06 17.63 5.24
N ASP A 99 -21.78 17.94 4.16
CA ASP A 99 -22.05 16.99 3.08
C ASP A 99 -20.76 16.51 2.40
N TYR A 100 -19.84 17.43 2.09
CA TYR A 100 -18.55 17.10 1.47
C TYR A 100 -17.71 16.18 2.37
N VAL A 101 -17.64 16.47 3.68
CA VAL A 101 -16.93 15.66 4.67
C VAL A 101 -17.57 14.28 4.79
N ALA A 102 -18.91 14.18 4.86
CA ALA A 102 -19.60 12.91 4.91
C ALA A 102 -19.31 12.01 3.69
N LYS A 103 -19.26 12.59 2.48
CA LYS A 103 -18.83 11.86 1.27
C LYS A 103 -17.38 11.37 1.40
N CYS A 104 -16.47 12.22 1.88
CA CYS A 104 -15.08 11.84 2.09
C CYS A 104 -14.94 10.71 3.13
N ASP A 105 -15.73 10.75 4.19
CA ASP A 105 -15.69 9.74 5.25
C ASP A 105 -16.26 8.41 4.79
N ALA A 106 -17.32 8.40 3.97
CA ALA A 106 -17.82 7.19 3.33
C ALA A 106 -16.75 6.51 2.45
N VAL A 107 -15.94 7.29 1.71
CA VAL A 107 -14.81 6.76 0.93
C VAL A 107 -13.72 6.17 1.85
N LYS A 108 -13.43 6.82 2.97
CA LYS A 108 -12.44 6.32 3.95
C LYS A 108 -12.91 5.07 4.68
N GLU A 109 -14.20 4.96 4.99
CA GLU A 109 -14.82 3.80 5.62
C GLU A 109 -14.82 2.60 4.66
N LYS A 110 -15.13 2.83 3.37
CA LYS A 110 -15.05 1.81 2.33
C LYS A 110 -13.63 1.28 2.10
N TYR A 111 -12.63 2.15 2.23
CA TYR A 111 -11.22 1.83 2.05
C TYR A 111 -10.41 2.26 3.27
N PRO A 112 -10.48 1.54 4.42
CA PRO A 112 -9.77 1.92 5.63
C PRO A 112 -8.26 1.99 5.36
N LYS A 113 -7.57 2.87 6.10
CA LYS A 113 -6.10 2.88 6.07
C LYS A 113 -5.65 1.60 6.79
N GLY A 114 -4.85 0.76 6.13
CA GLY A 114 -4.24 -0.39 6.79
C GLY A 114 -3.46 0.07 8.04
N GLU A 115 -3.41 -0.77 9.07
CA GLU A 115 -2.62 -0.52 10.28
C GLU A 115 -1.11 -0.51 10.01
#